data_AF-A0A2E0KJ20-F1
#
_entry.id   AF-A0A2E0KJ20-F1
#
_cell.length_a   1.000
_cell.length_b   1.000
_cell.length_c   1.000
_cell.angle_alpha   90.00
_cell.angle_beta   90.00
_cell.angle_gamma   90.00
#
_symmetry.space_group_name_H-M   'P 1'
#
loop_
_entity.id
_entity.type
_entity.pdbx_description
1 polymer ?
#
loop_
_entity_poly.entity_id
_entity_poly.type
_entity_poly.pdbx_seq_one_letter_code
_entity_poly.pdbx_strand_id
1 'polypeptide(L)'
;MKSLLLLGALLLSASPAITDDFAYVTCDTAVTFTFEQSSTNESEVKEMAHVFHFKIDQANSRMMSSDKDAWVDIDFVDGFVVRKFDGIEGQSTSQGQLSLVFPPPGKINLDMLLLYESGSMKMVAKGVCRDANASVFEKALSQ
;
A
#
# COMPACT_ATOMS: atom_id res chain seq x y z
N MET A 1 20.92 61.04 -21.61
CA MET A 1 21.35 59.63 -21.50
C MET A 1 21.36 59.23 -20.03
N LYS A 2 21.03 57.96 -19.74
CA LYS A 2 21.09 57.28 -18.42
C LYS A 2 19.87 57.45 -17.50
N SER A 3 18.82 56.71 -17.80
CA SER A 3 18.02 56.03 -16.77
C SER A 3 17.46 54.76 -17.41
N LEU A 4 18.28 53.70 -17.40
CA LEU A 4 17.83 52.37 -17.77
C LEU A 4 17.07 51.82 -16.57
N LEU A 5 15.76 51.79 -16.74
CA LEU A 5 14.79 51.11 -15.90
C LEU A 5 15.28 49.69 -15.59
N LEU A 6 15.72 49.47 -14.35
CA LEU A 6 15.80 48.14 -13.75
C LEU A 6 14.36 47.63 -13.50
N LEU A 7 13.67 47.22 -14.56
CA LEU A 7 12.59 46.24 -14.48
C LEU A 7 13.18 44.86 -14.74
N GLY A 8 14.07 44.45 -13.84
CA GLY A 8 14.33 43.03 -13.62
C GLY A 8 13.17 42.47 -12.83
N ALA A 9 12.05 42.21 -13.52
CA ALA A 9 10.99 41.38 -12.99
C ALA A 9 11.66 40.13 -12.42
N LEU A 10 11.59 39.97 -11.10
CA LEU A 10 11.74 38.68 -10.47
C LEU A 10 10.63 37.80 -11.04
N LEU A 11 10.88 37.23 -12.21
CA LEU A 11 10.37 35.92 -12.56
C LEU A 11 11.07 34.97 -11.58
N LEU A 12 10.64 35.02 -10.32
CA LEU A 12 10.58 33.84 -9.48
C LEU A 12 9.74 32.88 -10.31
N SER A 13 10.41 32.13 -11.17
CA SER A 13 9.95 30.86 -11.65
C SER A 13 9.62 30.11 -10.37
N ALA A 14 8.37 30.20 -9.95
CA ALA A 14 7.72 29.13 -9.24
C ALA A 14 7.79 27.95 -10.22
N SER A 15 8.97 27.33 -10.30
CA SER A 15 9.06 25.94 -10.67
C SER A 15 7.94 25.29 -9.88
N PRO A 16 7.04 24.52 -10.52
CA PRO A 16 6.14 23.68 -9.76
C PRO A 16 7.03 22.99 -8.74
N ALA A 17 6.84 23.29 -7.46
CA ALA A 17 7.28 22.37 -6.45
C ALA A 17 6.48 21.13 -6.83
N ILE A 18 7.13 20.21 -7.52
CA ILE A 18 6.60 18.87 -7.75
C ILE A 18 6.62 18.30 -6.34
N THR A 19 5.61 18.68 -5.56
CA THR A 19 5.15 17.88 -4.44
C THR A 19 4.80 16.59 -5.13
N ASP A 20 5.63 15.57 -4.92
CA ASP A 20 5.26 14.22 -5.27
C ASP A 20 3.93 13.99 -4.53
N ASP A 21 2.81 14.11 -5.25
CA ASP A 21 1.46 14.08 -4.68
C ASP A 21 1.09 12.63 -4.34
N PHE A 22 1.83 12.09 -3.37
CA PHE A 22 1.53 10.81 -2.77
C PHE A 22 0.29 10.96 -1.91
N ALA A 23 -0.66 10.04 -2.09
CA ALA A 23 -1.71 9.84 -1.12
C ALA A 23 -1.23 8.91 -0.02
N TYR A 24 -1.56 9.24 1.22
CA TYR A 24 -1.23 8.43 2.38
C TYR A 24 -2.53 7.94 2.99
N VAL A 25 -2.63 6.64 3.23
CA VAL A 25 -3.81 6.02 3.81
C VAL A 25 -3.44 5.12 4.98
N THR A 26 -4.28 5.11 6.00
CA THR A 26 -4.16 4.22 7.16
C THR A 26 -5.42 3.37 7.24
N CYS A 27 -5.24 2.06 7.38
CA CYS A 27 -6.30 1.08 7.36
C CYS A 27 -6.32 0.29 8.67
N ASP A 28 -7.38 0.47 9.45
CA ASP A 28 -7.65 -0.33 10.65
C ASP A 28 -8.34 -1.63 10.21
N THR A 29 -7.68 -2.78 10.40
CA THR A 29 -8.13 -4.08 9.87
C THR A 29 -8.23 -5.17 10.93
N ALA A 30 -9.21 -6.06 10.75
CA ALA A 30 -9.24 -7.37 11.37
C ALA A 30 -8.65 -8.38 10.40
N VAL A 31 -7.66 -9.15 10.85
CA VAL A 31 -6.93 -10.14 10.06
C VAL A 31 -7.17 -11.52 10.63
N THR A 32 -7.54 -12.46 9.77
CA THR A 32 -7.60 -13.89 10.06
C THR A 32 -6.49 -14.59 9.28
N PHE A 33 -5.63 -15.29 10.00
CA PHE A 33 -4.66 -16.23 9.44
C PHE A 33 -5.16 -17.65 9.63
N THR A 34 -5.11 -18.46 8.59
CA THR A 34 -5.34 -19.91 8.64
C THR A 34 -4.09 -20.59 8.17
N PHE A 35 -3.45 -21.36 9.05
CA PHE A 35 -2.27 -22.15 8.77
C PHE A 35 -2.69 -23.61 8.59
N GLU A 36 -2.23 -24.26 7.53
CA GLU A 36 -2.43 -25.69 7.30
C GLU A 36 -1.06 -26.36 7.15
N GLN A 37 -0.80 -27.42 7.93
CA GLN A 37 0.41 -28.23 7.80
C GLN A 37 0.17 -29.46 6.94
N SER A 38 0.99 -29.65 5.89
CA SER A 38 0.85 -30.76 4.96
C SER A 38 1.13 -32.13 5.59
N SER A 39 1.99 -32.20 6.62
CA SER A 39 2.40 -33.46 7.24
C SER A 39 1.40 -34.01 8.26
N THR A 40 0.62 -33.16 8.91
CA THR A 40 -0.27 -33.54 10.02
C THR A 40 -1.74 -33.35 9.70
N ASN A 41 -2.09 -32.67 8.60
CA ASN A 41 -3.45 -32.19 8.31
C ASN A 41 -4.04 -31.34 9.44
N GLU A 42 -3.20 -30.76 10.29
CA GLU A 42 -3.63 -29.85 11.33
C GLU A 42 -3.84 -28.45 10.73
N SER A 43 -4.90 -27.79 11.18
CA SER A 43 -5.17 -26.40 10.86
C SER A 43 -5.22 -25.55 12.13
N GLU A 44 -4.58 -24.38 12.07
CA GLU A 44 -4.60 -23.38 13.14
C GLU A 44 -5.20 -22.08 12.59
N VAL A 45 -6.15 -21.51 13.32
CA VAL A 45 -6.73 -20.19 12.99
C VAL A 45 -6.29 -19.18 14.04
N LYS A 46 -5.72 -18.07 13.58
CA LYS A 46 -5.32 -16.93 14.41
C LYS A 46 -6.02 -15.67 13.93
N GLU A 47 -6.57 -14.91 14.87
CA GLU A 47 -7.21 -13.62 14.59
C GLU A 47 -6.47 -12.50 15.32
N MET A 48 -6.26 -11.38 14.64
CA MET A 48 -5.65 -10.20 15.24
C MET A 48 -6.10 -8.91 14.57
N ALA A 49 -5.98 -7.80 15.29
CA ALA A 49 -6.07 -6.48 14.70
C ALA A 49 -4.71 -6.10 14.11
N HIS A 50 -4.71 -5.49 12.92
CA HIS A 50 -3.52 -4.94 12.29
C HIS A 50 -3.84 -3.60 11.64
N VAL A 51 -2.88 -2.68 11.68
CA VAL A 51 -3.00 -1.37 11.03
C VAL A 51 -2.03 -1.32 9.87
N PHE A 52 -2.57 -1.28 8.64
CA PHE A 52 -1.74 -1.07 7.45
C PHE A 52 -1.62 0.41 7.15
N HIS A 53 -0.41 0.87 6.86
CA HIS A 53 -0.18 2.18 6.29
C HIS A 53 0.28 2.02 4.84
N PHE A 54 -0.33 2.77 3.92
CA PHE A 54 0.08 2.78 2.51
C PHE A 54 0.42 4.19 2.04
N LYS A 55 1.44 4.24 1.20
CA LYS A 55 1.82 5.39 0.37
C LYS A 55 1.47 5.04 -1.08
N ILE A 56 0.64 5.84 -1.73
CA ILE A 56 0.10 5.57 -3.06
C ILE A 56 0.57 6.67 -4.00
N ASP A 57 1.24 6.27 -5.07
CA ASP A 57 1.69 7.12 -6.16
C ASP A 57 0.75 6.90 -7.36
N GLN A 58 -0.26 7.76 -7.46
CA GLN A 58 -1.25 7.65 -8.54
C GLN A 58 -0.64 7.92 -9.91
N ALA A 59 0.37 8.80 -9.99
CA ALA A 59 0.99 9.18 -11.25
C ALA A 59 1.78 8.03 -11.87
N ASN A 60 2.34 7.15 -11.04
CA ASN A 60 3.16 6.01 -11.47
C ASN A 60 2.49 4.64 -11.23
N SER A 61 1.21 4.60 -10.86
CA SER A 61 0.46 3.36 -10.60
C SER A 61 1.17 2.37 -9.68
N ARG A 62 1.71 2.88 -8.56
CA ARG A 62 2.43 2.06 -7.58
C ARG A 62 2.03 2.41 -6.16
N MET A 63 2.15 1.45 -5.27
CA MET A 63 1.96 1.63 -3.83
C MET A 63 3.13 1.06 -3.03
N MET A 64 3.27 1.52 -1.80
CA MET A 64 4.18 0.97 -0.81
C MET A 64 3.41 0.77 0.49
N SER A 65 3.71 -0.31 1.21
CA SER A 65 3.19 -0.56 2.55
C SER A 65 4.26 -0.24 3.59
N SER A 66 3.90 0.28 4.76
CA SER A 66 4.86 0.43 5.86
C SER A 66 5.52 -0.89 6.26
N ASP A 67 4.84 -2.01 6.05
CA ASP A 67 5.33 -3.35 6.41
C ASP A 67 6.38 -3.89 5.41
N LYS A 68 6.52 -3.23 4.26
CA LYS A 68 7.52 -3.55 3.23
C LYS A 68 8.00 -2.29 2.55
N ASP A 69 9.26 -1.93 2.77
CA ASP A 69 9.94 -0.82 2.08
C ASP A 69 10.28 -1.16 0.61
N ALA A 70 9.24 -1.45 -0.17
CA ALA A 70 9.32 -1.75 -1.59
C ALA A 70 8.07 -1.24 -2.31
N TRP A 71 8.30 -0.57 -3.43
CA TRP A 71 7.22 -0.19 -4.35
C TRP A 71 6.70 -1.43 -5.09
N VAL A 72 5.39 -1.48 -5.25
CA VAL A 72 4.70 -2.53 -6.01
C VAL A 72 3.67 -1.91 -6.94
N ASP A 73 3.53 -2.49 -8.12
CA ASP A 73 2.56 -2.03 -9.12
C ASP A 73 1.12 -2.30 -8.65
N ILE A 74 0.22 -1.38 -9.01
CA ILE A 74 -1.22 -1.45 -8.73
C ILE A 74 -2.04 -1.05 -9.94
N ASP A 75 -3.27 -1.54 -9.97
CA ASP A 75 -4.30 -1.12 -10.91
C ASP A 75 -5.28 -0.17 -10.22
N PHE A 76 -5.78 0.82 -10.95
CA PHE A 76 -6.95 1.61 -10.56
C PHE A 76 -8.16 1.16 -11.37
N VAL A 77 -9.15 0.55 -10.72
CA VAL A 77 -10.34 -0.02 -11.37
C VAL A 77 -11.59 0.42 -10.62
N ASP A 78 -12.48 1.16 -11.28
CA ASP A 78 -13.80 1.54 -10.75
C ASP A 78 -13.80 2.13 -9.33
N GLY A 79 -12.82 2.99 -9.03
CA GLY A 79 -12.68 3.60 -7.70
C GLY A 79 -12.01 2.71 -6.66
N PHE A 80 -11.31 1.66 -7.10
CA PHE A 80 -10.48 0.80 -6.28
C PHE A 80 -9.02 0.86 -6.70
N VAL A 81 -8.13 0.89 -5.71
CA VAL A 81 -6.75 0.43 -5.85
C VAL A 81 -6.75 -1.09 -5.70
N VAL A 82 -6.23 -1.79 -6.70
CA VAL A 82 -6.16 -3.26 -6.73
C VAL A 82 -4.71 -3.68 -6.89
N ARG A 83 -4.26 -4.59 -6.04
CA ARG A 83 -2.99 -5.30 -6.20
C ARG A 83 -3.27 -6.78 -6.30
N LYS A 84 -2.80 -7.43 -7.36
CA LYS A 84 -2.83 -8.89 -7.48
C LYS A 84 -1.53 -9.47 -6.91
N PHE A 85 -1.66 -10.59 -6.22
CA PHE A 85 -0.54 -11.44 -5.84
C PHE A 85 -0.61 -12.65 -6.74
N ASP A 86 0.40 -12.80 -7.60
CA ASP A 86 0.60 -14.00 -8.39
C ASP A 86 2.10 -14.08 -8.69
N GLY A 87 2.80 -14.90 -7.92
CA GLY A 87 4.24 -14.93 -8.00
C GLY A 87 4.86 -16.05 -7.19
N ILE A 88 6.01 -16.50 -7.69
CA ILE A 88 6.87 -17.49 -7.02
C ILE A 88 8.09 -16.74 -6.52
N GLU A 89 8.34 -16.83 -5.21
CA GLU A 89 9.52 -16.26 -4.56
C GLU A 89 10.23 -17.37 -3.79
N GLY A 90 11.39 -17.80 -4.30
CA GLY A 90 12.10 -18.96 -3.78
C GLY A 90 11.26 -20.24 -3.89
N GLN A 91 10.93 -20.85 -2.75
CA GLN A 91 10.09 -22.05 -2.67
C GLN A 91 8.63 -21.73 -2.31
N SER A 92 8.27 -20.46 -2.25
CA SER A 92 6.94 -20.02 -1.86
C SER A 92 6.16 -19.51 -3.06
N THR A 93 4.89 -19.87 -3.16
CA THR A 93 3.95 -19.30 -4.15
C THR A 93 2.94 -18.42 -3.43
N SER A 94 2.71 -17.23 -3.96
CA SER A 94 1.69 -16.30 -3.44
C SER A 94 0.59 -16.10 -4.48
N GLN A 95 -0.66 -16.15 -4.03
CA GLN A 95 -1.85 -15.95 -4.85
C GLN A 95 -2.87 -15.10 -4.11
N GLY A 96 -3.60 -14.24 -4.82
CA GLY A 96 -4.73 -13.51 -4.25
C GLY A 96 -4.79 -12.05 -4.67
N GLN A 97 -5.43 -11.21 -3.86
CA GLN A 97 -5.51 -9.78 -4.12
C GLN A 97 -5.73 -8.92 -2.88
N LEU A 98 -5.29 -7.67 -2.98
CA LEU A 98 -5.69 -6.56 -2.14
C LEU A 98 -6.59 -5.65 -2.97
N SER A 99 -7.68 -5.18 -2.37
CA SER A 99 -8.58 -4.17 -2.94
C SER A 99 -8.88 -3.11 -1.89
N LEU A 100 -8.76 -1.85 -2.28
CA LEU A 100 -8.96 -0.68 -1.42
C LEU A 100 -9.85 0.32 -2.17
N VAL A 101 -10.97 0.72 -1.59
CA VAL A 101 -11.76 1.86 -2.11
C VAL A 101 -10.92 3.13 -2.00
N PHE A 102 -10.66 3.78 -3.13
CA PHE A 102 -9.85 4.97 -3.23
C PHE A 102 -9.95 5.61 -4.64
N PRO A 103 -10.15 6.95 -4.79
CA PRO A 103 -10.45 7.98 -3.77
C PRO A 103 -11.97 8.28 -3.61
N PRO A 104 -12.46 8.72 -2.43
CA PRO A 104 -11.73 8.84 -1.16
C PRO A 104 -11.44 7.47 -0.52
N PRO A 105 -10.50 7.36 0.43
CA PRO A 105 -10.22 6.11 1.14
C PRO A 105 -11.47 5.53 1.81
N GLY A 106 -11.67 4.22 1.69
CA GLY A 106 -12.82 3.53 2.26
C GLY A 106 -12.49 2.10 2.66
N LYS A 107 -13.35 1.14 2.29
CA LYS A 107 -13.17 -0.26 2.68
C LYS A 107 -11.91 -0.85 2.07
N ILE A 108 -11.24 -1.72 2.83
CA ILE A 108 -10.16 -2.57 2.36
C ILE A 108 -10.53 -4.04 2.53
N ASN A 109 -10.16 -4.85 1.53
CA ASN A 109 -10.16 -6.30 1.62
C ASN A 109 -8.84 -6.85 1.10
N LEU A 110 -8.28 -7.81 1.83
CA LEU A 110 -7.14 -8.63 1.43
C LEU A 110 -7.60 -10.09 1.50
N ASP A 111 -7.34 -10.85 0.45
CA ASP A 111 -7.36 -12.31 0.46
C ASP A 111 -6.07 -12.77 -0.21
N MET A 112 -5.22 -13.45 0.56
CA MET A 112 -3.93 -13.95 0.11
C MET A 112 -3.75 -15.39 0.57
N LEU A 113 -3.28 -16.24 -0.33
CA LEU A 113 -2.81 -17.59 -0.07
C LEU A 113 -1.30 -17.63 -0.31
N LEU A 114 -0.56 -18.07 0.68
CA LEU A 114 0.86 -18.38 0.60
C LEU A 114 1.03 -19.89 0.71
N LEU A 115 1.64 -20.50 -0.30
CA LEU A 115 1.95 -21.92 -0.37
C LEU A 115 3.45 -22.11 -0.18
N TYR A 116 3.83 -23.10 0.62
CA TYR A 116 5.21 -23.50 0.87
C TYR A 116 5.27 -25.03 0.94
N GLU A 117 6.47 -25.61 0.88
CA GLU A 117 6.62 -27.08 0.86
C GLU A 117 5.98 -27.77 2.08
N SER A 118 6.02 -27.12 3.24
CA SER A 118 5.49 -27.65 4.50
C SER A 118 4.00 -27.40 4.75
N GLY A 119 3.30 -26.65 3.87
CA GLY A 119 1.92 -26.26 4.12
C GLY A 119 1.42 -25.02 3.40
N SER A 120 0.40 -24.39 3.97
CA SER A 120 -0.14 -23.14 3.47
C SER A 120 -0.52 -22.17 4.59
N MET A 121 -0.53 -20.87 4.24
CA MET A 121 -1.09 -19.80 5.05
C MET A 121 -2.08 -19.01 4.22
N LYS A 122 -3.35 -19.00 4.62
CA LYS A 122 -4.35 -18.07 4.12
C LYS A 122 -4.43 -16.85 5.04
N MET A 123 -4.36 -15.65 4.47
CA MET A 123 -4.56 -14.39 5.16
C MET A 123 -5.78 -13.68 4.57
N VAL A 124 -6.76 -13.40 5.40
CA VAL A 124 -7.92 -12.58 5.05
C VAL A 124 -7.93 -11.35 5.94
N ALA A 125 -7.89 -10.16 5.36
CA ALA A 125 -8.05 -8.91 6.11
C ALA A 125 -9.25 -8.12 5.60
N LYS A 126 -10.02 -7.55 6.52
CA LYS A 126 -11.11 -6.62 6.21
C LYS A 126 -11.05 -5.43 7.14
N GLY A 127 -11.35 -4.24 6.61
CA GLY A 127 -11.30 -3.04 7.42
C GLY A 127 -11.74 -1.79 6.70
N VAL A 128 -11.39 -0.64 7.31
CA VAL A 128 -11.70 0.69 6.78
C VAL A 128 -10.44 1.53 6.80
N CYS A 129 -10.24 2.26 5.72
CA CYS A 129 -9.14 3.17 5.53
C CYS A 129 -9.60 4.61 5.59
N ARG A 130 -8.68 5.47 5.99
CA ARG A 130 -8.85 6.92 6.08
C ARG A 130 -7.61 7.62 5.56
N ASP A 131 -7.78 8.86 5.14
CA ASP A 131 -6.66 9.73 4.79
C ASP A 131 -5.69 9.85 5.97
N ALA A 132 -4.41 9.84 5.64
CA ALA A 132 -3.31 10.06 6.55
C ALA A 132 -2.36 11.11 5.95
N ASN A 133 -1.32 11.46 6.70
CA ASN A 133 -0.25 12.31 6.19
C ASN A 133 1.07 11.53 6.12
N ALA A 134 2.06 12.11 5.44
CA ALA A 134 3.38 11.52 5.27
C ALA A 134 4.01 11.13 6.62
N SER A 135 3.93 11.98 7.63
CA SER A 135 4.53 11.71 8.95
C SER A 135 3.98 10.45 9.63
N VAL A 136 2.71 10.10 9.42
CA VAL A 136 2.14 8.86 9.96
C VAL A 136 2.79 7.65 9.29
N PHE A 137 2.93 7.68 7.96
CA PHE A 137 3.55 6.60 7.19
C PHE A 137 5.04 6.44 7.52
N GLU A 138 5.82 7.53 7.53
CA GLU A 138 7.26 7.47 7.83
C GLU A 138 7.53 6.93 9.24
N LYS A 139 6.68 7.28 10.22
CA LYS A 139 6.78 6.73 11.58
C LYS A 139 6.48 5.23 11.61
N ALA A 140 5.55 4.74 10.79
CA ALA A 140 5.23 3.33 10.69
C ALA A 140 6.36 2.53 10.02
N LEU A 141 7.03 3.10 9.02
CA LEU A 141 8.13 2.47 8.29
C LEU A 141 9.39 2.25 9.15
N SER A 142 9.52 3.01 10.25
CA SER A 142 10.66 2.96 11.19
C SER A 142 10.49 2.03 12.40
N GLN A 143 9.39 1.27 12.47
CA GLN A 143 9.08 0.33 13.56
C GLN A 143 9.52 -1.10 13.22
#